data_AF-A0A820IRP0-F1
#
_entry.id   AF-A0A820IRP0-F1
#
_cell.length_a   1.000
_cell.length_b   1.000
_cell.length_c   1.000
_cell.angle_alpha   90.00
_cell.angle_beta   90.00
_cell.angle_gamma   90.00
#
_symmetry.space_group_name_H-M   'P 1'
#
loop_
_entity.id
_entity.type
_entity.pdbx_description
1 polymer ?
#
loop_
_entity_poly.entity_id
_entity_poly.type
_entity_poly.pdbx_seq_one_letter_code
_entity_poly.pdbx_strand_id
1 'polypeptide(L)'
;TCSLLAEQEDLGQINFAEFVQENNSQLISDWYVACWSVESLLLSSLTTFYNQSVLDHIVNTTKFSALHFSNSNHFNLSTVIDNIMSKLFIEEWTSNISYSLYYHLCKPLTCFYQVEKHRNNFLISLITLIGLLGGLSIMLRSSIPLVTRFIFYLVRRRRAARQSAIAHRE
;
A
#
# COMPACT_ATOMS: atom_id res chain seq x y z
N THR A 1 12.70 -4.87 11.83
CA THR A 1 13.40 -3.92 10.93
C THR A 1 12.60 -3.81 9.65
N CYS A 2 11.81 -2.75 9.50
CA CYS A 2 11.11 -2.47 8.25
C CYS A 2 12.13 -1.96 7.23
N SER A 3 12.50 -2.77 6.24
CA SER A 3 13.22 -2.31 5.06
C SER A 3 12.19 -1.78 4.06
N LEU A 4 12.04 -0.46 3.99
CA LEU A 4 11.34 0.23 2.91
C LEU A 4 12.17 0.09 1.63
N LEU A 5 11.81 -0.87 0.77
CA LEU A 5 12.22 -0.89 -0.64
C LEU A 5 10.99 -0.61 -1.50
N ALA A 6 10.55 0.64 -1.49
CA ALA A 6 9.78 1.24 -2.58
C ALA A 6 9.81 2.76 -2.38
N GLU A 7 10.76 3.41 -3.06
CA GLU A 7 10.64 4.74 -3.66
C GLU A 7 9.83 5.79 -2.89
N GLN A 8 10.46 6.40 -1.88
CA GLN A 8 10.08 7.74 -1.44
C GLN A 8 11.34 8.52 -1.07
N GLU A 9 11.83 9.31 -2.03
CA GLU A 9 12.79 10.38 -1.77
C GLU A 9 12.16 11.37 -0.77
N ASP A 10 12.97 11.76 0.22
CA ASP A 10 12.83 12.97 1.03
C ASP A 10 11.88 12.98 2.24
N LEU A 11 11.93 11.94 3.08
CA LEU A 11 11.76 12.12 4.52
C LEU A 11 12.77 11.22 5.24
N GLY A 12 13.61 11.86 6.06
CA GLY A 12 14.72 11.23 6.77
C GLY A 12 14.33 9.91 7.43
N GLN A 13 15.26 8.95 7.37
CA GLN A 13 15.17 7.69 8.10
C GLN A 13 15.05 7.99 9.60
N ILE A 14 13.82 8.12 10.09
CA ILE A 14 13.59 8.12 11.53
C ILE A 14 13.63 6.65 11.94
N ASN A 15 14.67 6.26 12.65
CA ASN A 15 14.67 4.99 13.35
C ASN A 15 13.46 4.99 14.28
N PHE A 16 12.63 3.95 14.23
CA PHE A 16 11.46 3.83 15.09
C PHE A 16 11.82 3.88 16.59
N ALA A 17 13.03 3.42 16.93
CA ALA A 17 13.60 3.56 18.28
C ALA A 17 13.84 5.03 18.69
N GLU A 18 14.10 5.91 17.72
CA GLU A 18 14.36 7.34 17.94
C GLU A 18 13.04 8.12 18.08
N PHE A 19 11.99 7.74 17.35
CA PHE A 19 10.63 8.30 17.50
C PHE A 19 10.03 8.04 18.89
N VAL A 20 10.29 6.87 19.49
CA VAL A 20 9.81 6.52 20.85
C VAL A 20 10.54 7.31 21.94
N GLN A 21 11.72 7.86 21.63
CA GLN A 21 12.55 8.54 22.62
C GLN A 21 12.38 10.07 22.62
N GLU A 22 11.87 10.65 21.52
CA GLU A 22 11.66 12.10 21.39
C GLU A 22 10.32 12.58 21.98
N ASN A 23 9.33 11.69 22.10
CA ASN A 23 8.10 11.96 22.83
C ASN A 23 8.06 11.01 24.03
N ASN A 24 7.76 11.50 25.24
CA ASN A 24 7.50 10.70 26.44
C ASN A 24 6.25 9.78 26.30
N SER A 25 6.02 9.18 25.13
CA SER A 25 5.04 8.14 24.91
C SER A 25 5.48 6.91 25.68
N GLN A 26 4.93 6.77 26.89
CA GLN A 26 4.98 5.53 27.64
C GLN A 26 4.52 4.40 26.72
N LEU A 27 5.42 3.47 26.44
CA LEU A 27 5.12 2.31 25.62
C LEU A 27 4.02 1.51 26.33
N ILE A 28 2.83 1.43 25.73
CA ILE A 28 1.78 0.56 26.23
C ILE A 28 2.28 -0.87 26.00
N SER A 29 2.48 -1.62 27.08
CA SER A 29 2.83 -3.04 26.98
C SER A 29 1.78 -3.74 26.12
N ASP A 30 2.26 -4.56 25.19
CA ASP A 30 1.47 -5.43 24.31
C ASP A 30 0.88 -4.74 23.06
N TRP A 31 1.27 -3.49 22.75
CA TRP A 31 0.98 -2.84 21.47
C TRP A 31 2.23 -2.80 20.60
N TYR A 32 2.12 -3.34 19.39
CA TYR A 32 3.23 -3.43 18.44
C TYR A 32 3.00 -2.50 17.26
N VAL A 33 4.08 -1.90 16.78
CA VAL A 33 4.08 -1.08 15.57
C VAL A 33 4.81 -1.84 14.47
N ALA A 34 4.14 -2.00 13.34
CA ALA A 34 4.64 -2.60 12.13
C ALA A 34 4.50 -1.61 10.96
N CYS A 35 4.96 -2.02 9.78
CA CYS A 35 4.88 -1.21 8.57
C CYS A 35 3.41 -0.91 8.17
N TRP A 36 2.49 -1.82 8.46
CA TRP A 36 1.06 -1.66 8.18
C TRP A 36 0.26 -1.52 9.48
N SER A 37 -0.76 -0.65 9.48
CA SER A 37 -1.67 -0.48 10.62
C SER A 37 -2.37 -1.78 10.99
N VAL A 38 -2.75 -2.58 9.99
CA VAL A 38 -3.40 -3.88 10.20
C VAL A 38 -2.42 -4.87 10.84
N GLU A 39 -1.19 -4.95 10.36
CA GLU A 39 -0.15 -5.82 10.93
C GLU A 39 0.19 -5.41 12.38
N SER A 40 0.25 -4.11 12.63
CA SER A 40 0.45 -3.54 13.98
C SER A 40 -0.65 -4.00 14.94
N LEU A 41 -1.92 -3.90 14.50
CA LEU A 41 -3.07 -4.36 15.26
C LEU A 41 -3.06 -5.87 15.47
N LEU A 42 -2.77 -6.64 14.42
CA LEU A 42 -2.78 -8.10 14.49
C LEU A 42 -1.75 -8.64 15.48
N LEU A 43 -0.57 -8.02 15.56
CA LEU A 43 0.47 -8.39 16.52
C LEU A 43 0.17 -7.93 17.96
N SER A 44 -0.74 -6.97 18.13
CA SER A 44 -1.09 -6.39 19.43
C SER A 44 -2.08 -7.26 20.22
N SER A 45 -2.15 -7.00 21.52
CA SER A 45 -3.09 -7.63 22.46
C SER A 45 -4.10 -6.62 23.01
N LEU A 46 -5.24 -7.13 23.51
CA LEU A 46 -6.34 -6.35 24.09
C LEU A 46 -6.26 -6.23 25.62
N THR A 47 -5.18 -6.69 26.25
CA THR A 47 -4.94 -6.64 27.71
C THR A 47 -5.17 -5.26 28.31
N THR A 48 -4.74 -4.21 27.60
CA THR A 48 -4.83 -2.81 28.01
C THR A 48 -6.25 -2.37 28.37
N PHE A 49 -7.27 -2.90 27.68
CA PHE A 49 -8.66 -2.51 27.88
C PHE A 49 -9.27 -3.03 29.19
N TYR A 50 -8.58 -3.95 29.88
CA TYR A 50 -9.01 -4.51 31.16
C TYR A 50 -8.34 -3.84 32.36
N ASN A 51 -7.41 -2.89 32.14
CA ASN A 51 -6.70 -2.19 33.20
C ASN A 51 -7.06 -0.70 33.20
N GLN A 52 -7.80 -0.27 34.24
CA GLN A 52 -8.24 1.12 34.37
C GLN A 52 -7.07 2.10 34.40
N SER A 53 -5.99 1.77 35.11
CA SER A 53 -4.85 2.67 35.25
C SER A 53 -4.18 2.97 33.92
N VAL A 54 -4.05 1.97 33.04
CA VAL A 54 -3.46 2.16 31.70
C VAL A 54 -4.44 2.89 30.78
N LEU A 55 -5.73 2.57 30.89
CA LEU A 55 -6.78 3.20 30.10
C LEU A 55 -6.89 4.72 30.39
N ASP A 56 -6.75 5.11 31.65
CA ASP A 56 -6.76 6.52 32.09
C ASP A 56 -5.58 7.31 31.51
N HIS A 57 -4.44 6.66 31.26
CA HIS A 57 -3.29 7.29 30.58
C HIS A 57 -3.53 7.51 29.09
N ILE A 58 -4.36 6.68 28.45
CA ILE A 58 -4.68 6.76 27.01
C ILE A 58 -5.80 7.77 26.77
N VAL A 59 -6.82 7.78 27.63
CA VAL A 59 -8.01 8.61 27.43
C VAL A 59 -8.11 9.67 28.52
N ASN A 60 -7.54 10.84 28.24
CA ASN A 60 -7.60 12.00 29.14
C ASN A 60 -8.95 12.74 29.12
N THR A 61 -9.81 12.47 28.12
CA THR A 61 -10.98 13.32 27.81
C THR A 61 -12.34 12.69 28.13
N THR A 62 -12.42 11.37 28.29
CA THR A 62 -13.67 10.66 28.56
C THR A 62 -13.43 9.55 29.58
N LYS A 63 -14.32 9.42 30.57
CA LYS A 63 -14.24 8.38 31.61
C LYS A 63 -14.67 7.04 31.00
N PHE A 64 -13.76 6.35 30.32
CA PHE A 64 -13.98 4.96 29.97
C PHE A 64 -13.70 4.08 31.18
N SER A 65 -14.66 3.21 31.50
CA SER A 65 -14.41 2.14 32.46
C SER A 65 -13.74 0.97 31.76
N ALA A 66 -12.74 0.38 32.41
CA ALA A 66 -12.10 -0.84 31.99
C ALA A 66 -13.14 -1.96 31.83
N LEU A 67 -12.89 -2.82 30.84
CA LEU A 67 -13.76 -3.95 30.57
C LEU A 67 -13.74 -4.91 31.76
N HIS A 68 -14.91 -5.39 32.15
CA HIS A 68 -15.01 -6.43 33.16
C HIS A 68 -14.59 -7.77 32.55
N PHE A 69 -13.63 -8.44 33.18
CA PHE A 69 -13.26 -9.79 32.79
C PHE A 69 -14.43 -10.75 33.08
N SER A 70 -15.15 -11.14 32.04
CA SER A 70 -16.06 -12.29 32.10
C SER A 70 -15.23 -13.56 31.97
N ASN A 71 -15.53 -14.61 32.76
CA ASN A 71 -14.93 -15.95 32.68
C ASN A 71 -15.30 -16.67 31.35
N SER A 72 -15.12 -16.02 30.21
CA SER A 72 -15.24 -16.65 28.91
C SER A 72 -14.01 -17.52 28.69
N ASN A 73 -14.20 -18.84 28.69
CA ASN A 73 -13.11 -19.82 28.57
C ASN A 73 -12.48 -19.89 27.17
N HIS A 74 -12.94 -19.08 26.21
CA HIS A 74 -12.58 -19.26 24.80
C HIS A 74 -11.23 -18.63 24.43
N PHE A 75 -10.88 -17.49 25.04
CA PHE A 75 -9.64 -16.76 24.74
C PHE A 75 -8.99 -16.26 26.02
N ASN A 76 -7.68 -16.45 26.13
CA ASN A 76 -6.89 -15.88 27.22
C ASN A 76 -6.70 -14.36 26.98
N LEU A 77 -6.62 -13.56 28.05
CA LEU A 77 -6.33 -12.12 28.00
C LEU A 77 -5.03 -11.81 27.24
N SER A 78 -4.02 -12.68 27.35
CA SER A 78 -2.73 -12.54 26.66
C SER A 78 -2.75 -12.99 25.19
N THR A 79 -3.92 -13.30 24.63
CA THR A 79 -4.03 -13.77 23.24
C THR A 79 -3.90 -12.59 22.28
N VAL A 80 -3.00 -12.74 21.31
CA VAL A 80 -2.79 -11.79 20.21
C VAL A 80 -4.03 -11.71 19.30
N ILE A 81 -4.35 -10.51 18.79
CA ILE A 81 -5.55 -10.25 17.99
C ILE A 81 -5.62 -11.14 16.74
N ASP A 82 -4.48 -11.43 16.11
CA ASP A 82 -4.39 -12.35 14.97
C ASP A 82 -5.06 -13.73 15.25
N ASN A 83 -4.75 -14.32 16.41
CA ASN A 83 -5.31 -15.63 16.81
C ASN A 83 -6.79 -15.55 17.22
N ILE A 84 -7.26 -14.36 17.61
CA ILE A 84 -8.69 -14.12 17.85
C ILE A 84 -9.41 -14.06 16.50
N MET A 85 -8.86 -13.32 15.54
CA MET A 85 -9.43 -13.17 14.20
C MET A 85 -9.48 -14.50 13.45
N SER A 86 -8.41 -15.30 13.48
CA SER A 86 -8.37 -16.59 12.80
C SER A 86 -9.49 -17.54 13.23
N LYS A 87 -9.93 -17.47 14.50
CA LYS A 87 -11.02 -18.29 15.07
C LYS A 87 -12.42 -17.64 14.99
N LEU A 88 -12.50 -16.36 14.62
CA LEU A 88 -13.76 -15.66 14.38
C LEU A 88 -14.29 -15.89 12.97
N PHE A 89 -13.42 -16.26 12.03
CA PHE A 89 -13.85 -16.66 10.69
C PHE A 89 -14.51 -18.03 10.74
N ILE A 90 -15.67 -18.14 10.07
CA ILE A 90 -16.47 -19.36 9.99
C ILE A 90 -15.62 -20.45 9.30
N GLU A 91 -15.16 -21.43 10.07
CA GLU A 91 -14.36 -22.57 9.58
C GLU A 91 -15.19 -23.53 8.72
N GLU A 92 -16.51 -23.58 8.92
CA GLU A 92 -17.42 -24.49 8.19
C GLU A 92 -18.60 -23.74 7.58
N TRP A 93 -18.52 -23.52 6.26
CA TRP A 93 -19.71 -23.17 5.48
C TRP A 93 -20.60 -24.41 5.38
N THR A 94 -21.77 -24.39 6.00
CA THR A 94 -22.79 -25.43 5.81
C THR A 94 -23.03 -25.60 4.30
N SER A 95 -22.83 -26.80 3.76
CA SER A 95 -22.87 -27.03 2.30
C SER A 95 -24.26 -26.92 1.66
N ASN A 96 -25.32 -26.76 2.46
CA ASN A 96 -26.69 -26.59 1.99
C ASN A 96 -27.07 -25.11 1.78
N ILE A 97 -26.25 -24.37 1.03
CA ILE A 97 -26.53 -22.95 0.72
C ILE A 97 -27.38 -22.87 -0.55
N SER A 98 -28.66 -22.53 -0.39
CA SER A 98 -29.53 -22.16 -1.51
C SER A 98 -29.28 -20.70 -1.90
N TYR A 99 -28.38 -20.48 -2.87
CA TYR A 99 -28.10 -19.15 -3.41
C TYR A 99 -29.34 -18.47 -4.00
N SER A 100 -30.30 -19.25 -4.53
CA SER A 100 -31.56 -18.73 -5.05
C SER A 100 -32.45 -18.13 -3.94
N LEU A 101 -32.53 -18.79 -2.78
CA LEU A 101 -33.30 -18.29 -1.65
C LEU A 101 -32.65 -17.03 -1.07
N TYR A 102 -31.32 -17.05 -0.90
CA TYR A 102 -30.56 -15.89 -0.47
C TYR A 102 -30.77 -14.69 -1.40
N TYR A 103 -30.65 -14.88 -2.72
CA TYR A 103 -30.86 -13.82 -3.69
C TYR A 103 -32.30 -13.30 -3.66
N HIS A 104 -33.29 -14.18 -3.48
CA HIS A 104 -34.68 -13.75 -3.38
C HIS A 104 -34.94 -12.88 -2.14
N LEU A 105 -34.30 -13.19 -1.01
CA LEU A 105 -34.44 -12.43 0.23
C LEU A 105 -33.63 -11.13 0.23
N CYS A 106 -32.42 -11.15 -0.35
CA CYS A 106 -31.45 -10.06 -0.25
C CYS A 106 -31.30 -9.23 -1.54
N LYS A 107 -32.13 -9.46 -2.57
CA LYS A 107 -32.05 -8.63 -3.79
C LYS A 107 -32.37 -7.17 -3.45
N PRO A 108 -31.53 -6.21 -3.88
CA PRO A 108 -31.85 -4.81 -3.71
C PRO A 108 -33.11 -4.46 -4.50
N LEU A 109 -33.99 -3.64 -3.91
CA LEU A 109 -35.21 -3.14 -4.58
C LEU A 109 -34.87 -2.28 -5.80
N THR A 110 -33.72 -1.60 -5.76
CA THR A 110 -33.24 -0.71 -6.81
C THR A 110 -31.72 -0.81 -6.88
N CYS A 111 -31.19 -1.06 -8.07
CA CYS A 111 -29.75 -1.03 -8.31
C CYS A 111 -29.30 0.42 -8.48
N PHE A 112 -28.56 0.94 -7.51
CA PHE A 112 -27.84 2.20 -7.68
C PHE A 112 -26.42 1.87 -8.12
N TYR A 113 -26.10 2.20 -9.37
CA TYR A 113 -24.72 2.26 -9.80
C TYR A 113 -24.16 3.57 -9.26
N GLN A 114 -23.18 3.48 -8.36
CA GLN A 114 -22.33 4.62 -8.06
C GLN A 114 -21.55 4.91 -9.34
N VAL A 115 -22.04 5.83 -10.16
CA VAL A 115 -21.13 6.55 -11.06
C VAL A 115 -20.22 7.29 -10.12
N GLU A 116 -19.06 6.72 -9.84
CA GLU A 116 -17.95 7.52 -9.34
C GLU A 116 -17.73 8.60 -10.39
N LYS A 117 -18.35 9.76 -10.18
CA LYS A 117 -18.07 10.96 -10.94
C LYS A 117 -16.61 11.20 -10.69
N HIS A 118 -15.78 10.77 -11.64
CA HIS A 118 -14.33 10.85 -11.60
C HIS A 118 -13.96 12.18 -10.97
N ARG A 119 -13.48 12.08 -9.73
CA ARG A 119 -13.39 13.14 -8.73
C ARG A 119 -12.58 14.30 -9.29
N ASN A 120 -13.24 15.26 -9.94
CA ASN A 120 -12.70 16.53 -10.44
C ASN A 120 -11.17 16.50 -10.67
N ASN A 121 -10.72 15.73 -11.66
CA ASN A 121 -9.32 15.35 -11.89
C ASN A 121 -8.42 16.52 -12.40
N PHE A 122 -8.69 17.76 -12.04
CA PHE A 122 -7.89 18.91 -12.50
C PHE A 122 -6.40 18.74 -12.13
N LEU A 123 -6.14 18.30 -10.90
CA LEU A 123 -4.79 18.09 -10.38
C LEU A 123 -4.05 16.98 -11.15
N ILE A 124 -4.74 15.88 -11.45
CA ILE A 124 -4.20 14.76 -12.25
C ILE A 124 -3.93 15.21 -13.69
N SER A 125 -4.82 16.01 -14.27
CA SER A 125 -4.62 16.58 -15.61
C SER A 125 -3.42 17.53 -15.66
N LEU A 126 -3.16 18.28 -14.59
CA LEU A 126 -2.01 19.19 -14.53
C LEU A 126 -0.68 18.41 -14.43
N ILE A 127 -0.63 17.42 -13.53
CA ILE A 127 0.55 16.57 -13.33
C ILE A 127 0.90 15.84 -14.63
N THR A 128 -0.10 15.29 -15.31
CA THR A 128 0.10 14.61 -16.61
C THR A 128 0.60 15.57 -17.69
N LEU A 129 0.11 16.81 -17.74
CA LEU A 129 0.59 17.81 -18.71
C LEU A 129 2.07 18.18 -18.46
N ILE A 130 2.43 18.40 -17.19
CA ILE A 130 3.80 18.73 -16.80
C ILE A 130 4.73 17.54 -17.11
N GLY A 131 4.32 16.32 -16.76
CA GLY A 131 5.05 15.10 -17.05
C GLY A 131 5.24 14.86 -18.54
N LEU A 132 4.23 15.17 -19.36
CA LEU A 132 4.29 15.02 -20.81
C LEU A 132 5.24 16.05 -21.44
N LEU A 133 5.16 17.32 -21.03
CA LEU A 133 6.06 18.37 -21.52
C LEU A 133 7.52 18.12 -21.11
N GLY A 134 7.74 17.69 -19.86
CA GLY A 134 9.06 17.32 -19.35
C GLY A 134 9.63 16.09 -20.05
N GLY A 135 8.88 14.99 -20.04
CA GLY A 135 9.30 13.71 -20.62
C GLY A 135 9.56 13.80 -22.13
N LEU A 136 8.69 14.48 -22.88
CA LEU A 136 8.86 14.65 -24.32
C LEU A 136 10.13 15.45 -24.66
N SER A 137 10.43 16.49 -23.88
CA SER A 137 11.61 17.32 -24.08
C SER A 137 12.92 16.55 -23.84
N ILE A 138 12.97 15.74 -22.78
CA ILE A 138 14.12 14.87 -22.49
C ILE A 138 14.28 13.80 -23.59
N MET A 139 13.19 13.15 -24.00
CA MET A 139 13.22 12.10 -25.03
C MET A 139 13.68 12.64 -26.38
N LEU A 140 13.19 13.81 -26.80
CA LEU A 140 13.65 14.44 -28.04
C LEU A 140 15.15 14.76 -27.99
N ARG A 141 15.63 15.39 -26.90
CA ARG A 141 17.07 15.69 -26.77
C ARG A 141 17.94 14.44 -26.80
N SER A 142 17.50 13.38 -26.14
CA SER A 142 18.21 12.09 -26.13
C SER A 142 18.19 11.42 -27.52
N SER A 143 17.12 11.60 -28.29
CA SER A 143 16.97 10.98 -29.61
C SER A 143 17.94 11.54 -30.67
N ILE A 144 18.34 12.81 -30.59
CA ILE A 144 19.22 13.47 -31.58
C ILE A 144 20.59 12.76 -31.75
N PRO A 145 21.38 12.50 -30.69
CA PRO A 145 22.66 11.80 -30.83
C PRO A 145 22.51 10.34 -31.30
N LEU A 146 21.41 9.68 -30.93
CA LEU A 146 21.10 8.31 -31.36
C LEU A 146 20.79 8.25 -32.85
N VAL A 147 19.90 9.11 -33.33
CA VAL A 147 19.50 9.19 -34.73
C VAL A 147 20.68 9.61 -35.61
N THR A 148 21.48 10.58 -35.20
CA THR A 148 22.67 10.99 -35.95
C THR A 148 23.70 9.87 -36.06
N ARG A 149 24.02 9.17 -34.95
CA ARG A 149 24.90 7.97 -34.99
C ARG A 149 24.35 6.89 -35.91
N PHE A 150 23.05 6.63 -35.86
CA PHE A 150 22.40 5.62 -36.69
C PHE A 150 22.48 5.98 -38.18
N ILE A 151 22.23 7.25 -38.55
CA ILE A 151 22.36 7.74 -39.93
C ILE A 151 23.81 7.60 -40.40
N PHE A 152 24.79 8.02 -39.60
CA PHE A 152 26.21 7.89 -39.95
C PHE A 152 26.63 6.42 -40.14
N TYR A 153 26.13 5.52 -39.29
CA TYR A 153 26.35 4.08 -39.43
C TYR A 153 25.79 3.54 -40.76
N LEU A 154 24.56 3.89 -41.10
CA LEU A 154 23.94 3.47 -42.37
C LEU A 154 24.68 4.02 -43.59
N VAL A 155 25.10 5.28 -43.56
CA VAL A 155 25.86 5.91 -44.65
C VAL A 155 27.22 5.22 -44.83
N ARG A 156 27.94 4.93 -43.75
CA ARG A 156 29.22 4.19 -43.81
C ARG A 156 29.03 2.79 -44.41
N ARG A 157 28.01 2.06 -43.97
CA ARG A 157 27.69 0.72 -44.48
C ARG A 157 27.36 0.74 -45.98
N ARG A 158 26.60 1.75 -46.45
CA ARG A 158 26.30 1.92 -47.87
C ARG A 158 27.53 2.31 -48.71
N ARG A 159 28.45 3.11 -48.17
CA ARG A 159 29.70 3.48 -48.87
C ARG A 159 30.63 2.28 -49.04
N ALA A 160 30.79 1.45 -48.01
CA ALA A 160 31.58 0.21 -48.08
C ALA A 160 31.00 -0.80 -49.08
N ALA A 161 29.66 -0.92 -49.16
CA ALA A 161 28.97 -1.76 -50.14
C ALA A 161 29.10 -1.24 -51.59
N ARG A 162 29.19 0.09 -51.78
CA ARG A 162 29.43 0.69 -53.12
C ARG A 162 30.87 0.51 -53.59
N GLN A 163 31.85 0.61 -52.70
CA GLN A 163 33.27 0.42 -53.06
C GLN A 163 33.58 -1.03 -53.47
N SER A 164 32.99 -2.02 -52.80
CA SER A 164 33.10 -3.44 -53.18
C SER A 164 32.43 -3.79 -54.53
N ALA A 165 31.37 -3.06 -54.91
CA ALA A 165 30.73 -3.22 -56.21
C ALA A 165 31.51 -2.59 -57.39
N ILE A 166 32.36 -1.59 -57.11
CA ILE A 166 33.20 -0.93 -58.13
C ILE A 166 34.50 -1.71 -58.34
N ALA A 167 35.10 -2.27 -57.29
CA ALA A 167 36.33 -3.07 -57.38
C ALA A 167 36.17 -4.43 -58.08
N HIS A 168 34.94 -4.89 -58.33
CA HIS A 168 34.65 -6.11 -59.11
C HIS A 168 34.43 -5.83 -60.62
N ARG A 169 34.53 -4.56 -61.05
CA ARG A 169 34.29 -4.13 -62.43
C ARG A 169 35.57 -3.68 -63.16
N GLU A 170 36.72 -3.74 -62.48
CA GLU A 170 38.08 -3.65 -63.04
C GLU A 170 38.67 -5.06 -63.11
#